data_AF-A0A966U269-F1
#
_entry.id   AF-A0A966U269-F1
#
_cell.length_a   1.000
_cell.length_b   1.000
_cell.length_c   1.000
_cell.angle_alpha   90.00
_cell.angle_beta   90.00
_cell.angle_gamma   90.00
#
_symmetry.space_group_name_H-M   'P 1'
#
loop_
_entity.id
_entity.type
_entity.pdbx_description
1 polymer ?
#
loop_
_entity_poly.entity_id
_entity_poly.type
_entity_poly.pdbx_seq_one_letter_code
_entity_poly.pdbx_strand_id
1 'polypeptide(L)'
;MALIGPLLALEFGLSAADLGLLGAILFVAYGLMQLPVGVALDLYGPRRVQCASAALACLGFALSAAAAGPFMLGCGRFVTGMGIASGLIGLIKGHTLWFPRERVAALTGAGVFVGGIGGLFA
;
A
#
# COMPACT_ATOMS: atom_id res chain seq x y z
N MET A 1 6.48 -7.87 7.46
CA MET A 1 6.96 -9.26 7.48
C MET A 1 8.03 -9.50 8.53
N ALA A 2 8.78 -8.49 8.97
CA ALA A 2 9.74 -8.65 10.06
C ALA A 2 9.08 -9.06 11.40
N LEU A 3 7.99 -8.40 11.81
CA LEU A 3 7.32 -8.68 13.08
C LEU A 3 6.45 -9.96 13.05
N ILE A 4 5.47 -9.99 12.14
CA ILE A 4 4.46 -11.06 12.05
C ILE A 4 4.84 -12.24 11.14
N GLY A 5 5.94 -12.15 10.39
CA GLY A 5 6.37 -13.21 9.47
C GLY A 5 6.62 -14.57 10.14
N PRO A 6 7.35 -14.63 11.26
CA PRO A 6 7.59 -15.90 11.97
C PRO A 6 6.30 -16.56 12.47
N LEU A 7 5.31 -15.76 12.91
CA LEU A 7 4.00 -16.26 13.34
C LEU A 7 3.23 -16.86 12.16
N LEU A 8 3.19 -16.16 11.02
CA LEU A 8 2.56 -16.66 9.80
C LEU A 8 3.24 -17.94 9.27
N ALA A 9 4.57 -18.04 9.43
CA ALA A 9 5.29 -19.25 9.04
C ALA A 9 4.94 -20.45 9.92
N LEU A 10 4.79 -20.24 11.24
CA LEU A 10 4.32 -21.28 12.15
C LEU A 10 2.87 -21.68 11.87
N GLU A 11 1.99 -20.71 11.66
CA GLU A 11 0.56 -20.94 11.45
C GLU A 11 0.25 -21.65 10.12
N PHE A 12 0.90 -21.24 9.02
CA PHE A 12 0.63 -21.76 7.69
C PHE A 12 1.73 -22.71 7.16
N GLY A 13 2.71 -23.08 7.98
CA GLY A 13 3.80 -23.97 7.59
C GLY A 13 4.70 -23.41 6.49
N LEU A 14 4.94 -22.09 6.48
CA LEU A 14 5.62 -21.40 5.37
C LEU A 14 7.14 -21.49 5.49
N SER A 15 7.80 -21.72 4.36
CA SER A 15 9.25 -21.58 4.26
C SER A 15 9.66 -20.10 4.22
N ALA A 16 10.96 -19.83 4.40
CA ALA A 16 11.50 -18.48 4.21
C ALA A 16 11.26 -17.95 2.79
N ALA A 17 11.27 -18.84 1.78
CA ALA A 17 10.99 -18.47 0.39
C ALA A 17 9.52 -18.04 0.21
N ASP A 18 8.59 -18.74 0.86
CA ASP A 18 7.16 -18.40 0.81
C ASP A 18 6.85 -17.05 1.48
N LEU A 19 7.47 -16.78 2.63
CA LEU A 19 7.39 -15.46 3.27
C LEU A 19 7.94 -14.35 2.38
N GLY A 20 9.06 -14.61 1.70
CA GLY A 20 9.66 -13.70 0.72
C GLY A 20 8.70 -13.43 -0.44
N LEU A 21 8.06 -14.49 -0.97
CA LEU A 21 7.08 -14.39 -2.05
C LEU A 21 5.85 -13.58 -1.63
N LEU A 22 5.30 -13.81 -0.42
CA LEU A 22 4.19 -13.03 0.13
C LEU A 22 4.53 -11.54 0.27
N GLY A 23 5.78 -11.22 0.62
CA GLY A 23 6.29 -9.85 0.62
C GLY A 23 6.39 -9.28 -0.80
N ALA A 24 6.94 -10.04 -1.74
CA ALA A 24 7.15 -9.61 -3.12
C ALA A 24 5.82 -9.35 -3.86
N ILE A 25 4.80 -10.18 -3.66
CA ILE A 25 3.48 -10.04 -4.28
C ILE A 25 2.88 -8.65 -4.03
N LEU A 26 3.03 -8.13 -2.80
CA LEU A 26 2.57 -6.78 -2.46
C LEU A 26 3.26 -5.71 -3.30
N PHE A 27 4.59 -5.80 -3.47
CA PHE A 27 5.36 -4.84 -4.26
C PHE A 27 5.10 -4.98 -5.76
N VAL A 28 4.89 -6.20 -6.26
CA VAL A 28 4.50 -6.44 -7.67
C VAL A 28 3.14 -5.80 -7.94
N ALA A 29 2.14 -6.04 -7.10
CA ALA A 29 0.82 -5.43 -7.24
C ALA A 29 0.88 -3.89 -7.17
N TYR A 30 1.67 -3.36 -6.23
CA TYR A 30 1.93 -1.93 -6.09
C TYR A 30 2.53 -1.34 -7.38
N GLY A 31 3.55 -1.99 -7.94
CA GLY A 31 4.22 -1.56 -9.17
C GLY A 31 3.29 -1.57 -10.38
N LEU A 32 2.51 -2.65 -10.55
CA LEU A 32 1.53 -2.78 -11.64
C LEU A 32 0.47 -1.67 -11.60
N MET A 33 0.11 -1.22 -10.41
CA MET A 33 -0.90 -0.18 -10.22
C MET A 33 -0.38 1.24 -10.44
N GLN A 34 0.93 1.46 -10.60
CA GLN A 34 1.45 2.82 -10.71
C GLN A 34 0.94 3.59 -11.95
N LEU A 35 0.93 2.95 -13.12
CA LEU A 35 0.39 3.56 -14.34
C LEU A 35 -1.14 3.76 -14.24
N PRO A 36 -1.95 2.73 -13.89
CA PRO A 36 -3.40 2.89 -13.70
C PRO A 36 -3.78 4.00 -12.72
N VAL A 37 -3.11 4.06 -11.57
CA VAL A 37 -3.37 5.05 -10.53
C VAL A 37 -2.99 6.45 -10.98
N GLY A 38 -1.84 6.61 -11.65
CA GLY A 38 -1.43 7.91 -12.19
C GLY A 38 -2.49 8.48 -13.13
N VAL A 39 -2.96 7.66 -14.08
CA VAL A 39 -4.05 8.05 -15.00
C VAL A 39 -5.34 8.34 -14.24
N ALA A 40 -5.73 7.51 -13.28
CA ALA A 40 -6.94 7.73 -12.49
C ALA A 40 -6.88 9.03 -11.68
N LEU A 41 -5.71 9.38 -11.12
CA LEU A 41 -5.50 10.62 -10.36
C LEU A 41 -5.64 11.85 -11.25
N ASP A 42 -5.20 11.76 -12.51
CA ASP A 42 -5.33 12.84 -13.48
C ASP A 42 -6.78 13.00 -13.97
N LEU A 43 -7.51 11.90 -14.16
CA LEU A 43 -8.90 11.92 -14.66
C LEU A 43 -9.95 12.22 -13.59
N TYR A 44 -9.81 11.64 -12.40
CA TYR A 44 -10.83 11.68 -11.34
C TYR A 44 -10.45 12.52 -10.14
N GLY A 45 -9.21 13.01 -10.11
CA GLY A 45 -8.65 13.82 -9.03
C GLY A 45 -8.27 13.01 -7.78
N PRO A 46 -7.44 13.59 -6.90
CA PRO A 46 -6.84 12.88 -5.77
C PRO A 46 -7.86 12.42 -4.73
N ARG A 47 -8.92 13.21 -4.47
CA ARG A 47 -9.90 12.87 -3.43
C ARG A 47 -10.61 11.55 -3.69
N ARG A 48 -11.13 11.34 -4.90
CA ARG A 48 -11.91 10.14 -5.25
C ARG A 48 -11.03 8.90 -5.31
N VAL A 49 -9.86 9.03 -5.95
CA VAL A 49 -8.92 7.92 -6.10
C VAL A 49 -8.40 7.47 -4.74
N GLN A 50 -7.99 8.40 -3.85
CA GLN A 50 -7.50 8.03 -2.52
C GLN A 50 -8.56 7.31 -1.68
N CYS A 51 -9.83 7.74 -1.74
CA CYS A 51 -10.92 7.04 -1.05
C CYS A 51 -11.13 5.62 -1.59
N ALA A 52 -11.15 5.43 -2.92
CA ALA A 52 -11.31 4.12 -3.54
C ALA A 52 -10.14 3.18 -3.21
N SER A 53 -8.91 3.71 -3.31
CA SER A 53 -7.68 3.01 -2.93
C SER A 53 -7.66 2.61 -1.46
N ALA A 54 -8.08 3.51 -0.56
CA ALA A 54 -8.20 3.20 0.87
C ALA A 54 -9.22 2.08 1.13
N ALA A 55 -10.38 2.11 0.46
CA ALA A 55 -11.36 1.03 0.56
C ALA A 55 -10.80 -0.32 0.05
N LEU A 56 -10.03 -0.29 -1.05
CA LEU A 56 -9.36 -1.47 -1.60
C LEU A 56 -8.29 -2.01 -0.64
N ALA A 57 -7.52 -1.13 0.01
CA ALA A 57 -6.55 -1.52 1.03
C ALA A 57 -7.24 -2.17 2.24
N CYS A 58 -8.35 -1.59 2.74
CA CYS A 58 -9.16 -2.18 3.81
C CYS A 58 -9.66 -3.58 3.44
N LEU A 59 -10.11 -3.78 2.21
CA LEU A 59 -10.50 -5.10 1.71
C LEU A 59 -9.32 -6.08 1.71
N GLY A 60 -8.14 -5.65 1.25
CA GLY A 60 -6.92 -6.47 1.28
C GLY A 60 -6.52 -6.88 2.70
N PHE A 61 -6.63 -5.97 3.67
CA PHE A 61 -6.41 -6.28 5.08
C PHE A 61 -7.44 -7.27 5.62
N ALA A 62 -8.73 -7.09 5.31
CA ALA A 62 -9.80 -8.01 5.73
C ALA A 62 -9.59 -9.42 5.15
N LEU A 63 -9.23 -9.53 3.87
CA LEU A 63 -8.89 -10.80 3.22
C LEU A 63 -7.69 -11.48 3.87
N SER A 64 -6.65 -10.70 4.20
CA SER A 64 -5.46 -11.22 4.88
C SER A 64 -5.77 -11.69 6.29
N ALA A 65 -6.65 -10.98 7.00
CA ALA A 65 -7.07 -11.32 8.36
C ALA A 65 -7.96 -12.57 8.42
N ALA A 66 -8.78 -12.78 7.40
CA ALA A 66 -9.64 -13.96 7.27
C ALA A 66 -8.97 -15.14 6.53
N ALA A 67 -7.66 -15.05 6.25
CA ALA A 67 -6.97 -16.03 5.44
C ALA A 67 -6.90 -17.39 6.15
N ALA A 68 -7.44 -18.43 5.51
CA ALA A 68 -7.35 -19.82 5.99
C ALA A 68 -6.14 -20.57 5.40
N GLY A 69 -5.29 -19.90 4.61
CA GLY A 69 -4.15 -20.52 3.97
C GLY A 69 -3.28 -19.54 3.19
N PRO A 70 -2.08 -19.98 2.73
CA PRO A 70 -1.09 -19.13 2.07
C PRO A 70 -1.62 -18.49 0.78
N PHE A 71 -2.45 -19.19 0.03
CA PHE A 71 -3.03 -18.66 -1.21
C PHE A 71 -3.93 -17.45 -0.93
N MET A 72 -4.87 -17.59 0.02
CA MET A 72 -5.78 -16.50 0.40
C MET A 72 -5.02 -15.32 1.03
N LEU A 73 -3.98 -15.61 1.81
CA LEU A 73 -3.07 -14.60 2.34
C LEU A 73 -2.34 -13.86 1.21
N GLY A 74 -1.86 -14.58 0.19
CA GLY A 74 -1.24 -14.01 -1.01
C GLY A 74 -2.20 -13.11 -1.79
N CYS A 75 -3.47 -13.54 -1.99
CA CYS A 75 -4.51 -12.70 -2.59
C CYS A 75 -4.75 -11.41 -1.77
N GLY A 76 -4.84 -11.53 -0.44
CA GLY A 76 -4.97 -10.37 0.45
C GLY A 76 -3.79 -9.40 0.32
N ARG A 77 -2.55 -9.92 0.22
CA ARG A 77 -1.34 -9.12 -0.02
C ARG A 77 -1.36 -8.41 -1.37
N PHE A 78 -1.81 -9.09 -2.42
CA PHE A 78 -1.94 -8.52 -3.76
C PHE A 78 -2.94 -7.34 -3.76
N VAL A 79 -4.13 -7.56 -3.21
CA VAL A 79 -5.18 -6.52 -3.10
C VAL A 79 -4.71 -5.35 -2.24
N THR A 80 -4.02 -5.62 -1.14
CA THR A 80 -3.41 -4.58 -0.29
C THR A 80 -2.40 -3.75 -1.08
N GLY A 81 -1.51 -4.41 -1.84
CA GLY A 81 -0.52 -3.74 -2.69
C GLY A 81 -1.17 -2.83 -3.72
N MET A 82 -2.28 -3.26 -4.33
CA MET A 82 -3.06 -2.39 -5.22
C MET A 82 -3.65 -1.18 -4.50
N GLY A 83 -4.25 -1.38 -3.32
CA GLY A 83 -4.90 -0.33 -2.55
C GLY A 83 -3.93 0.73 -2.02
N ILE A 84 -2.71 0.35 -1.62
CA ILE A 84 -1.73 1.32 -1.11
C ILE A 84 -0.95 2.04 -2.23
N ALA A 85 -1.10 1.62 -3.49
CA ALA A 85 -0.36 2.14 -4.64
C ALA A 85 -0.47 3.66 -4.85
N SER A 86 -1.61 4.25 -4.51
CA SER A 86 -1.87 5.68 -4.72
C SER A 86 -1.40 6.60 -3.59
N GLY A 87 -0.89 6.06 -2.48
CA GLY A 87 -0.58 6.82 -1.28
C GLY A 87 0.29 8.05 -1.56
N LEU A 88 1.51 7.84 -2.06
CA LEU A 88 2.48 8.91 -2.27
C LEU A 88 2.14 9.80 -3.48
N ILE A 89 1.75 9.22 -4.61
CA ILE A 89 1.45 10.01 -5.82
C ILE A 89 0.18 10.85 -5.60
N GLY A 90 -0.83 10.29 -4.94
CA GLY A 90 -2.05 11.00 -4.57
C GLY A 90 -1.77 12.16 -3.59
N LEU A 91 -0.85 11.96 -2.63
CA LEU A 91 -0.38 13.02 -1.73
C LEU A 91 0.28 14.17 -2.51
N ILE A 92 1.24 13.86 -3.38
CA ILE A 92 1.95 14.86 -4.20
C ILE A 92 0.95 15.60 -5.12
N LYS A 93 0.05 14.87 -5.78
CA LYS A 93 -1.00 15.46 -6.63
C LYS A 93 -1.92 16.37 -5.82
N GLY A 94 -2.35 15.96 -4.63
CA GLY A 94 -3.12 16.80 -3.72
C GLY A 94 -2.38 18.09 -3.34
N HIS A 95 -1.11 17.98 -2.97
CA HIS A 95 -0.31 19.16 -2.62
C HIS A 95 -0.14 20.14 -3.78
N THR A 96 0.12 19.64 -4.99
CA THR A 96 0.26 20.50 -6.18
C THR A 96 -1.02 21.21 -6.60
N LEU A 97 -2.19 20.70 -6.20
CA LEU A 97 -3.49 21.32 -6.49
C LEU A 97 -3.92 22.32 -5.42
N TRP A 98 -3.53 22.12 -4.16
CA TRP A 98 -4.01 22.93 -3.03
C TRP A 98 -3.01 23.96 -2.51
N PHE A 99 -1.72 23.80 -2.82
CA PHE A 99 -0.67 24.67 -2.28
C PHE A 99 0.19 25.30 -3.38
N PRO A 100 0.81 26.46 -3.09
CA PRO A 100 1.81 27.07 -3.96
C PRO A 100 2.98 26.13 -4.22
N ARG A 101 3.56 26.19 -5.43
CA ARG A 101 4.63 25.29 -5.88
C ARG A 101 5.85 25.29 -4.95
N GLU A 102 6.14 26.43 -4.34
CA GLU A 102 7.29 26.62 -3.44
C GLU A 102 7.15 25.82 -2.15
N ARG A 103 5.92 25.46 -1.75
CA ARG A 103 5.63 24.71 -0.51
C ARG A 103 5.44 23.22 -0.73
N VAL A 104 5.25 22.77 -1.97
CA VAL A 104 4.93 21.36 -2.30
C VAL A 104 6.03 20.41 -1.81
N ALA A 105 7.30 20.76 -2.02
CA ALA A 105 8.42 19.92 -1.59
C ALA A 105 8.45 19.75 -0.07
N ALA A 106 8.30 20.84 0.69
CA ALA A 106 8.29 20.81 2.14
C ALA A 106 7.10 20.01 2.70
N LEU A 107 5.89 20.21 2.16
CA LEU A 107 4.69 19.50 2.60
C LEU A 107 4.75 18.00 2.25
N THR A 108 5.29 17.66 1.08
CA THR A 108 5.51 16.26 0.69
C THR A 108 6.54 15.61 1.60
N GLY A 109 7.64 16.30 1.90
CA GLY A 109 8.66 15.82 2.84
C GLY A 109 8.10 15.57 4.24
N ALA A 110 7.28 16.49 4.75
CA ALA A 110 6.58 16.31 6.03
C ALA A 110 5.64 15.10 6.00
N GLY A 111 4.90 14.89 4.91
CA GLY A 111 4.05 13.71 4.74
C GLY A 111 4.83 12.40 4.71
N VAL A 112 5.97 12.35 4.02
CA VAL A 112 6.88 11.19 4.01
C VAL A 112 7.47 10.95 5.39
N PHE A 113 7.84 12.00 6.13
CA PHE A 113 8.33 11.89 7.49
C PHE A 113 7.29 11.26 8.43
N VAL A 114 6.04 11.74 8.38
CA VAL A 114 4.92 11.15 9.14
C VAL A 114 4.72 9.68 8.76
N GLY A 115 4.79 9.35 7.47
CA GLY A 115 4.74 7.96 6.99
C GLY A 115 5.89 7.10 7.55
N GLY A 116 7.09 7.67 7.62
CA GLY A 116 8.28 7.01 8.19
C GLY A 116 8.15 6.69 9.68
N ILE A 117 7.53 7.58 10.46
CA ILE A 117 7.23 7.33 11.89
C ILE A 117 6.37 6.07 12.05
N GLY A 118 5.38 5.87 11.18
CA GLY A 118 4.55 4.66 11.19
C GLY A 118 5.37 3.37 11.06
N GLY A 119 6.43 3.38 10.26
CA GLY A 119 7.35 2.26 10.11
C GLY A 119 8.21 1.96 11.36
N LEU A 120 8.40 2.92 12.26
CA LEU A 120 9.16 2.72 13.51
C LEU A 120 8.35 1.97 14.58
N PHE A 121 7.02 2.05 14.52
CA PHE A 121 6.11 1.42 15.49
C PHE A 121 5.52 0.09 15.01
N ALA A 122 5.91 -0.40 13.83
CA ALA A 122 5.38 -1.60 13.17
C ALA A 122 6.42 -2.73 13.08
#